data_AF-A0A165XWI8-F1
#
_entry.id   AF-A0A165XWI8-F1
#
_cell.length_a   1.000
_cell.length_b   1.000
_cell.length_c   1.000
_cell.angle_alpha   90.00
_cell.angle_beta   90.00
_cell.angle_gamma   90.00
#
_symmetry.space_group_name_H-M   'P 1'
#
loop_
_entity.id
_entity.type
_entity.pdbx_description
1 polymer ?
#
loop_
_entity_poly.entity_id
_entity_poly.type
_entity_poly.pdbx_seq_one_letter_code
_entity_poly.pdbx_strand_id
1 'polypeptide(L)'
;MTQPSPPSLQLILIDGYVRPSIYNFHALSSIFGHDEAVRIVSRVVLRAWKQTPADTRPTVDVFTLHNFTRLWAIPGAWQHGLPPDYVAFLADPPVKHFNAPLYYGIDLVGRYIVDASLPIGYRGIPSTPFAPYSQISQQRYESILEHLDHMPIWFFERGPGGHRLGVPLETAVGGDVQMLNDVHELDDLRDKKSLKLKFNWPNYPSSEKQIRSPMHTLNRLVKLTAGAVRNFMHDSEGHKLDSALQQWSDIGTGPGEVNVGTVLLLGIHFVSDGAAMPLLATQEQE
;
A
#
# COMPACT_ATOMS: atom_id res chain seq x y z
N MET A 1 -12.59 20.12 -20.03
CA MET A 1 -11.45 19.24 -19.73
C MET A 1 -10.18 20.07 -19.85
N THR A 2 -9.56 20.44 -18.74
CA THR A 2 -8.25 21.10 -18.73
C THR A 2 -7.19 20.09 -19.13
N GLN A 3 -6.31 20.43 -20.06
CA GLN A 3 -5.16 19.58 -20.36
C GLN A 3 -4.30 19.43 -19.08
N PRO A 4 -3.81 18.21 -18.78
CA PRO A 4 -2.94 18.01 -17.62
C PRO A 4 -1.68 18.84 -17.80
N SER A 5 -1.25 19.52 -16.74
CA SER A 5 0.04 20.22 -16.73
C SER A 5 1.16 19.22 -16.98
N PRO A 6 2.20 19.60 -17.75
CA PRO A 6 3.34 18.72 -17.97
C PRO A 6 3.98 18.37 -16.62
N PRO A 7 4.46 17.11 -16.45
CA PRO A 7 5.13 16.72 -15.22
C PRO A 7 6.38 17.58 -15.01
N SER A 8 6.69 17.89 -13.75
CA SER A 8 7.92 18.60 -13.43
C SER A 8 9.14 17.77 -13.82
N LEU A 9 10.25 18.43 -14.16
CA LEU A 9 11.52 17.75 -14.49
C LEU A 9 11.94 16.76 -13.40
N GLN A 10 11.68 17.09 -12.13
CA GLN A 10 11.96 16.23 -10.99
C GLN A 10 11.20 14.90 -11.08
N LEU A 11 9.91 14.93 -11.43
CA LEU A 11 9.10 13.71 -11.57
C LEU A 11 9.56 12.85 -12.75
N ILE A 12 10.00 13.46 -13.85
CA ILE A 12 10.56 12.73 -15.00
C ILE A 12 11.83 11.98 -14.60
N LEU A 13 12.72 12.63 -13.85
CA LEU A 13 13.96 12.00 -13.37
C LEU A 13 13.66 10.85 -12.40
N ILE A 14 12.74 11.04 -11.45
CA ILE A 14 12.33 9.99 -10.51
C ILE A 14 11.68 8.81 -11.25
N ASP A 15 10.75 9.07 -12.18
CA ASP A 15 10.06 8.03 -12.96
C ASP A 15 11.05 7.13 -13.70
N GLY A 16 12.12 7.68 -14.28
CA GLY A 16 13.16 6.91 -14.96
C GLY A 16 13.84 5.85 -14.07
N TYR A 17 13.95 6.09 -12.77
CA TYR A 17 14.49 5.12 -11.80
C TYR A 17 13.41 4.22 -11.20
N VAL A 18 12.25 4.78 -10.87
CA VAL A 18 11.16 4.08 -10.20
C VAL A 18 10.50 3.08 -11.15
N ARG A 19 10.14 3.51 -12.35
CA ARG A 19 9.34 2.72 -13.30
C ARG A 19 9.88 1.32 -13.57
N PRO A 20 11.16 1.13 -13.92
CA PRO A 20 11.63 -0.21 -14.18
C PRO A 20 11.75 -1.08 -12.91
N SER A 21 11.57 -0.49 -11.71
CA SER A 21 11.68 -1.17 -10.40
C SER A 21 10.35 -1.72 -9.90
N ILE A 22 9.24 -1.22 -10.45
CA ILE A 22 7.89 -1.64 -10.10
C ILE A 22 7.43 -2.63 -11.16
N TYR A 23 7.47 -3.92 -10.86
CA TYR A 23 7.04 -4.95 -11.81
C TYR A 23 5.54 -5.22 -11.68
N ASN A 24 4.89 -5.69 -12.75
CA ASN A 24 3.44 -5.94 -12.80
C ASN A 24 2.91 -6.95 -11.77
N PHE A 25 3.78 -7.76 -11.18
CA PHE A 25 3.44 -8.75 -10.14
C PHE A 25 3.63 -8.20 -8.71
N HIS A 26 4.08 -6.96 -8.57
CA HIS A 26 4.11 -6.31 -7.26
C HIS A 26 2.71 -5.81 -6.88
N ALA A 27 2.43 -5.84 -5.58
CA ALA A 27 1.13 -5.56 -5.01
C ALA A 27 0.54 -4.22 -5.48
N LEU A 28 1.29 -3.10 -5.44
CA LEU A 28 0.75 -1.82 -5.89
C LEU A 28 0.37 -1.84 -7.37
N SER A 29 1.24 -2.39 -8.22
CA SER A 29 1.00 -2.41 -9.66
C SER A 29 -0.15 -3.34 -10.05
N SER A 30 -0.33 -4.45 -9.33
CA SER A 30 -1.43 -5.40 -9.55
C SER A 30 -2.77 -4.82 -9.08
N ILE A 31 -2.76 -3.98 -8.03
CA ILE A 31 -3.97 -3.36 -7.48
C ILE A 31 -4.32 -2.08 -8.23
N PHE A 32 -3.42 -1.12 -8.34
CA PHE A 32 -3.72 0.21 -8.90
C PHE A 32 -3.36 0.36 -10.38
N GLY A 33 -2.69 -0.64 -10.96
CA GLY A 33 -2.06 -0.52 -12.27
C GLY A 33 -0.64 0.04 -12.17
N HIS A 34 0.21 -0.33 -13.14
CA HIS A 34 1.63 0.01 -13.13
C HIS A 34 1.90 1.52 -13.09
N ASP A 35 1.20 2.32 -13.91
CA ASP A 35 1.44 3.78 -13.96
C ASP A 35 1.08 4.49 -12.65
N GLU A 36 0.02 4.04 -11.99
CA GLU A 36 -0.38 4.61 -10.71
C GLU A 36 0.56 4.17 -9.58
N ALA A 37 0.99 2.91 -9.58
CA ALA A 37 2.02 2.44 -8.65
C ALA A 37 3.31 3.27 -8.78
N VAL A 38 3.80 3.49 -10.01
CA VAL A 38 4.97 4.34 -10.28
C VAL A 38 4.74 5.77 -9.78
N ARG A 39 3.54 6.33 -9.96
CA ARG A 39 3.18 7.66 -9.47
C ARG A 39 3.18 7.75 -7.94
N ILE A 40 2.60 6.78 -7.25
CA ILE A 40 2.62 6.68 -5.77
C ILE A 40 4.06 6.63 -5.28
N VAL A 41 4.87 5.73 -5.84
CA VAL A 41 6.28 5.59 -5.44
C VAL A 41 7.11 6.82 -5.75
N SER A 42 6.87 7.48 -6.89
CA SER A 42 7.56 8.72 -7.23
C SER A 42 7.25 9.84 -6.23
N ARG A 43 6.02 9.90 -5.71
CA ARG A 43 5.65 10.85 -4.65
C ARG A 43 6.31 10.53 -3.32
N VAL A 44 6.46 9.24 -2.98
CA VAL A 44 7.24 8.79 -1.82
C VAL A 44 8.67 9.34 -1.90
N VAL A 45 9.37 9.10 -3.02
CA VAL A 45 10.75 9.58 -3.22
C VAL A 45 10.83 11.11 -3.18
N LEU A 46 9.93 11.80 -3.90
CA LEU A 46 9.92 13.26 -3.95
C LEU A 46 9.68 13.88 -2.56
N ARG A 47 8.80 13.29 -1.74
CA ARG A 47 8.52 13.74 -0.38
C ARG A 47 9.77 13.62 0.50
N ALA A 48 10.42 12.45 0.51
CA ALA A 48 11.64 12.27 1.29
C ALA A 48 12.76 13.23 0.86
N TRP A 49 12.93 13.43 -0.46
CA TRP A 49 13.88 14.42 -0.98
C TRP A 49 13.57 15.84 -0.51
N LYS A 50 12.29 16.26 -0.54
CA LYS A 50 11.85 17.57 -0.04
C LYS A 50 12.05 17.74 1.46
N GLN A 51 12.01 16.66 2.24
CA GLN A 51 12.27 16.67 3.70
C GLN A 51 13.76 16.66 4.05
N THR A 52 14.64 16.32 3.11
CA THR A 52 16.10 16.37 3.32
C THR A 52 16.54 17.82 3.55
N PRO A 53 17.35 18.15 4.58
CA PRO A 53 17.78 19.52 4.86
C PRO A 53 18.42 20.20 3.65
N ALA A 54 18.07 21.46 3.38
CA ALA A 54 18.40 22.14 2.12
C ALA A 54 19.91 22.34 1.90
N ASP A 55 20.69 22.40 2.98
CA ASP A 55 22.16 22.52 2.99
C ASP A 55 22.87 21.22 2.60
N THR A 56 22.22 20.07 2.80
CA THR A 56 22.76 18.73 2.53
C THR A 56 22.01 17.99 1.42
N ARG A 57 20.95 18.59 0.88
CA ARG A 57 20.06 17.97 -0.12
C ARG A 57 20.79 17.77 -1.45
N PRO A 58 21.03 16.51 -1.88
CA PRO A 58 21.60 16.26 -3.20
C PRO A 58 20.59 16.57 -4.31
N THR A 59 21.01 16.49 -5.57
CA THR A 59 20.06 16.55 -6.69
C THR A 59 19.09 15.36 -6.62
N VAL A 60 17.88 15.53 -7.15
CA VAL A 60 16.80 14.53 -7.01
C VAL A 60 17.15 13.18 -7.63
N ASP A 61 17.92 13.17 -8.72
CA ASP A 61 18.40 11.98 -9.40
C ASP A 61 19.42 11.21 -8.54
N VAL A 62 20.41 11.91 -7.96
CA VAL A 62 21.39 11.33 -7.04
C VAL A 62 20.69 10.80 -5.79
N PHE A 63 19.75 11.56 -5.23
CA PHE A 63 18.94 11.13 -4.09
C PHE A 63 18.19 9.83 -4.38
N THR A 64 17.51 9.78 -5.52
CA THR A 64 16.70 8.64 -5.93
C THR A 64 17.58 7.41 -6.13
N LEU A 65 18.69 7.55 -6.87
CA LEU A 65 19.61 6.46 -7.15
C LEU A 65 20.19 5.83 -5.87
N HIS A 66 20.52 6.64 -4.86
CA HIS A 66 21.13 6.14 -3.62
C HIS A 66 20.13 5.58 -2.61
N ASN A 67 18.94 6.17 -2.50
CA ASN A 67 17.98 5.78 -1.46
C ASN A 67 16.96 4.77 -1.95
N PHE A 68 16.70 4.69 -3.26
CA PHE A 68 15.72 3.76 -3.81
C PHE A 68 16.43 2.50 -4.33
N THR A 69 16.31 1.40 -3.59
CA THR A 69 17.06 0.17 -3.86
C THR A 69 16.15 -0.97 -4.32
N ARG A 70 16.60 -1.71 -5.35
CA ARG A 70 16.02 -3.00 -5.73
C ARG A 70 16.75 -4.14 -5.05
N LEU A 71 16.00 -5.16 -4.66
CA LEU A 71 16.56 -6.22 -3.83
C LEU A 71 17.57 -7.15 -4.52
N TRP A 72 17.47 -7.37 -5.85
CA TRP A 72 18.48 -8.18 -6.54
C TRP A 72 19.89 -7.58 -6.42
N ALA A 73 20.01 -6.31 -6.02
CA ALA A 73 21.27 -5.66 -5.72
C ALA A 73 21.75 -5.85 -4.26
N ILE A 74 21.00 -6.53 -3.38
CA ILE A 74 21.37 -6.79 -1.98
C ILE A 74 21.54 -8.31 -1.75
N PRO A 75 22.75 -8.86 -1.92
CA PRO A 75 23.03 -10.27 -1.63
C PRO A 75 22.66 -10.64 -0.18
N GLY A 76 21.92 -11.73 0.01
CA GLY A 76 21.60 -12.29 1.33
C GLY A 76 20.45 -11.63 2.09
N ALA A 77 19.75 -10.65 1.52
CA ALA A 77 18.66 -9.93 2.19
C ALA A 77 17.51 -10.84 2.69
N TRP A 78 17.23 -11.95 2.02
CA TRP A 78 16.16 -12.89 2.38
C TRP A 78 16.44 -13.69 3.66
N GLN A 79 17.69 -13.75 4.12
CA GLN A 79 18.08 -14.62 5.23
C GLN A 79 17.78 -14.01 6.62
N HIS A 80 17.28 -12.77 6.69
CA HIS A 80 17.31 -11.98 7.95
C HIS A 80 16.04 -11.22 8.29
N GLY A 81 14.89 -11.84 8.02
CA GLY A 81 13.61 -11.31 8.51
C GLY A 81 13.04 -10.16 7.67
N LEU A 82 13.58 -9.92 6.49
CA LEU A 82 12.92 -9.12 5.46
C LEU A 82 12.16 -10.06 4.52
N PRO A 83 10.96 -9.67 4.04
CA PRO A 83 10.22 -10.47 3.06
C PRO A 83 11.07 -10.64 1.78
N PRO A 84 10.87 -11.69 0.97
CA PRO A 84 11.49 -11.75 -0.34
C PRO A 84 10.89 -10.71 -1.29
N ASP A 85 11.63 -10.36 -2.35
CA ASP A 85 11.16 -9.60 -3.51
C ASP A 85 10.35 -8.31 -3.22
N TYR A 86 10.92 -7.43 -2.39
CA TYR A 86 10.39 -6.08 -2.14
C TYR A 86 11.22 -4.97 -2.80
N VAL A 87 10.58 -3.82 -2.92
CA VAL A 87 11.19 -2.54 -3.28
C VAL A 87 11.29 -1.71 -2.02
N ALA A 88 12.48 -1.20 -1.74
CA ALA A 88 12.72 -0.43 -0.53
C ALA A 88 13.24 0.97 -0.79
N PHE A 89 12.89 1.83 0.16
CA PHE A 89 13.47 3.13 0.33
C PHE A 89 14.33 3.12 1.60
N LEU A 90 15.59 3.50 1.47
CA LEU A 90 16.54 3.58 2.58
C LEU A 90 16.09 4.67 3.54
N ALA A 91 16.00 4.36 4.83
CA ALA A 91 15.74 5.37 5.83
C ALA A 91 17.04 6.11 6.14
N ASP A 92 16.97 7.43 6.21
CA ASP A 92 18.05 8.25 6.73
C ASP A 92 17.87 8.35 8.27
N PRO A 93 18.81 7.83 9.09
CA PRO A 93 18.66 7.83 10.56
C PRO A 93 18.29 9.17 11.23
N PRO A 94 18.79 10.36 10.79
CA PRO A 94 18.40 11.63 11.36
C PRO A 94 17.05 12.15 10.86
N VAL A 95 16.44 11.55 9.83
CA VAL A 95 15.20 12.05 9.21
C VAL A 95 14.12 10.96 9.19
N LYS A 96 13.11 11.11 10.04
CA LYS A 96 11.88 10.32 9.93
C LYS A 96 11.06 10.82 8.74
N HIS A 97 11.19 10.13 7.60
CA HIS A 97 10.50 10.53 6.38
C HIS A 97 9.00 10.23 6.38
N PHE A 98 8.64 9.05 6.92
CA PHE A 98 7.32 8.48 6.77
C PHE A 98 6.80 7.90 8.10
N ASN A 99 5.48 7.84 8.21
CA ASN A 99 4.77 7.17 9.29
C ASN A 99 4.44 5.72 8.90
N ALA A 100 5.48 4.94 8.63
CA ALA A 100 5.40 3.52 8.29
C ALA A 100 6.47 2.72 9.06
N PRO A 101 6.27 1.39 9.24
CA PRO A 101 7.25 0.55 9.90
C PRO A 101 8.60 0.57 9.18
N LEU A 102 9.67 0.65 9.98
CA LEU A 102 11.03 0.39 9.51
C LEU A 102 11.34 -1.09 9.63
N TYR A 103 11.99 -1.61 8.59
CA TYR A 103 12.44 -2.98 8.52
C TYR A 103 13.97 -2.99 8.47
N TYR A 104 14.59 -3.93 9.18
CA TYR A 104 16.03 -4.00 9.34
C TYR A 104 16.55 -5.34 8.82
N GLY A 105 17.59 -5.28 8.01
CA GLY A 105 18.34 -6.47 7.56
C GLY A 105 19.58 -6.70 8.42
N ILE A 106 20.52 -7.50 7.89
CA ILE A 106 21.82 -7.78 8.56
C ILE A 106 22.62 -6.52 8.82
N ASP A 107 22.62 -5.61 7.86
CA ASP A 107 23.40 -4.38 7.91
C ASP A 107 22.85 -3.36 8.91
N LEU A 108 21.73 -3.69 9.58
CA LEU A 108 21.04 -2.84 10.53
C LEU A 108 20.59 -1.50 9.94
N VAL A 109 20.55 -1.39 8.61
CA VAL A 109 20.08 -0.18 7.95
C VAL A 109 18.56 -0.25 7.84
N GLY A 110 17.89 0.75 8.41
CA GLY A 110 16.45 0.87 8.37
C GLY A 110 15.94 1.10 6.95
N ARG A 111 14.88 0.39 6.58
CA ARG A 111 14.25 0.48 5.26
C ARG A 111 12.75 0.60 5.39
N TYR A 112 12.17 1.48 4.59
CA TYR A 112 10.75 1.48 4.33
C TYR A 112 10.47 0.57 3.14
N ILE A 113 9.51 -0.35 3.29
CA ILE A 113 9.06 -1.16 2.16
C ILE A 113 8.05 -0.33 1.38
N VAL A 114 8.39 -0.05 0.12
CA VAL A 114 7.59 0.77 -0.78
C VAL A 114 6.58 -0.09 -1.52
N ASP A 115 7.02 -1.25 -2.00
CA ASP A 115 6.19 -2.21 -2.71
C ASP A 115 6.74 -3.62 -2.44
N ALA A 116 5.92 -4.65 -2.64
CA ALA A 116 6.32 -6.02 -2.41
C ALA A 116 5.62 -6.96 -3.40
N SER A 117 6.30 -8.06 -3.73
CA SER A 117 5.71 -9.10 -4.57
C SER A 117 4.53 -9.78 -3.87
N LEU A 118 3.51 -10.09 -4.66
CA LEU A 118 2.38 -10.88 -4.16
C LEU A 118 2.84 -12.29 -3.79
N PRO A 119 2.24 -12.92 -2.76
CA PRO A 119 2.48 -14.33 -2.50
C PRO A 119 2.11 -15.20 -3.70
N ILE A 120 2.84 -16.30 -3.91
CA ILE A 120 2.57 -17.25 -4.99
C ILE A 120 1.12 -17.76 -4.88
N GLY A 121 0.42 -17.81 -6.02
CA GLY A 121 -0.98 -18.23 -6.10
C GLY A 121 -1.99 -17.15 -5.70
N TYR A 122 -1.54 -15.91 -5.50
CA TYR A 122 -2.42 -14.76 -5.25
C TYR A 122 -2.27 -13.71 -6.35
N ARG A 123 -3.40 -13.10 -6.70
CA ARG A 123 -3.47 -11.93 -7.58
C ARG A 123 -4.02 -10.72 -6.81
N GLY A 124 -3.46 -9.54 -7.05
CA GLY A 124 -3.96 -8.29 -6.48
C GLY A 124 -5.37 -8.02 -6.98
N ILE A 125 -6.26 -7.53 -6.11
CA ILE A 125 -7.63 -7.14 -6.48
C ILE A 125 -7.59 -5.71 -7.00
N PRO A 126 -7.87 -5.46 -8.30
CA PRO A 126 -7.74 -4.15 -8.89
C PRO A 126 -8.65 -3.15 -8.21
N SER A 127 -8.15 -1.94 -8.06
CA SER A 127 -8.89 -0.85 -7.49
C SER A 127 -8.42 0.45 -8.12
N THR A 128 -9.33 1.39 -8.38
CA THR A 128 -8.89 2.75 -8.73
C THR A 128 -8.65 3.53 -7.44
N PRO A 129 -7.48 4.17 -7.24
CA PRO A 129 -7.26 4.98 -6.06
C PRO A 129 -8.32 6.06 -5.92
N PHE A 130 -8.74 6.29 -4.69
CA PHE A 130 -9.69 7.35 -4.38
C PHE A 130 -9.02 8.72 -4.58
N ALA A 131 -9.58 9.53 -5.49
CA ALA A 131 -9.08 10.85 -5.81
C ALA A 131 -10.04 11.94 -5.30
N PRO A 132 -9.89 12.42 -4.04
CA PRO A 132 -10.80 13.41 -3.47
C PRO A 132 -10.78 14.71 -4.29
N TYR A 133 -11.96 15.28 -4.53
CA TYR A 133 -12.14 16.54 -5.29
C TYR A 133 -11.64 16.54 -6.73
N SER A 134 -11.18 15.42 -7.29
CA SER A 134 -10.71 15.32 -8.68
C SER A 134 -11.73 15.83 -9.70
N GLN A 135 -13.02 15.64 -9.42
CA GLN A 135 -14.12 16.13 -10.27
C GLN A 135 -14.41 17.63 -10.13
N ILE A 136 -13.98 18.25 -9.02
CA ILE A 136 -14.34 19.62 -8.65
C ILE A 136 -13.16 20.59 -8.87
N SER A 137 -11.97 20.20 -8.40
CA SER A 137 -10.77 21.04 -8.45
C SER A 137 -9.51 20.19 -8.45
N GLN A 138 -8.84 20.17 -9.61
CA GLN A 138 -7.54 19.53 -9.80
C GLN A 138 -6.49 20.11 -8.83
N GLN A 139 -6.47 21.42 -8.64
CA GLN A 139 -5.53 22.09 -7.74
C GLN A 139 -5.71 21.65 -6.28
N ARG A 140 -6.95 21.49 -5.80
CA ARG A 140 -7.21 21.00 -4.44
C ARG A 140 -6.78 19.54 -4.29
N TYR A 141 -7.04 18.73 -5.30
CA TYR A 141 -6.59 17.34 -5.32
C TYR A 141 -5.06 17.26 -5.25
N GLU A 142 -4.34 18.01 -6.09
CA GLU A 142 -2.88 18.06 -6.08
C GLU A 142 -2.34 18.56 -4.74
N SER A 143 -2.94 19.60 -4.15
CA SER A 143 -2.55 20.10 -2.84
C SER A 143 -2.70 19.03 -1.75
N ILE A 144 -3.76 18.23 -1.75
CA ILE A 144 -3.92 17.11 -0.81
C ILE A 144 -2.80 16.09 -1.00
N LEU A 145 -2.53 15.72 -2.25
CA LEU A 145 -1.49 14.76 -2.57
C LEU A 145 -0.09 15.27 -2.16
N GLU A 146 0.19 16.56 -2.22
CA GLU A 146 1.48 17.08 -1.77
C GLU A 146 1.71 16.93 -0.26
N HIS A 147 0.64 17.01 0.54
CA HIS A 147 0.72 16.93 2.00
C HIS A 147 0.59 15.50 2.53
N LEU A 148 -0.02 14.61 1.75
CA LEU A 148 -0.24 13.21 2.12
C LEU A 148 1.07 12.42 2.24
N ASP A 149 1.16 11.55 3.24
CA ASP A 149 2.16 10.48 3.27
C ASP A 149 1.70 9.35 2.34
N HIS A 150 2.40 9.20 1.21
CA HIS A 150 2.09 8.19 0.20
C HIS A 150 2.64 6.81 0.53
N MET A 151 3.44 6.67 1.60
CA MET A 151 4.05 5.39 1.96
C MET A 151 2.96 4.38 2.34
N PRO A 152 2.81 3.26 1.61
CA PRO A 152 1.89 2.22 2.01
C PRO A 152 2.32 1.59 3.33
N ILE A 153 1.34 1.24 4.17
CA ILE A 153 1.58 0.44 5.36
C ILE A 153 1.31 -1.01 5.00
N TRP A 154 2.38 -1.77 4.79
CA TRP A 154 2.31 -3.20 4.50
C TRP A 154 2.16 -4.04 5.75
N PHE A 155 1.44 -5.13 5.62
CA PHE A 155 1.22 -6.11 6.66
C PHE A 155 2.00 -7.37 6.33
N PHE A 156 2.99 -7.72 7.17
CA PHE A 156 3.74 -8.95 7.06
C PHE A 156 3.42 -9.89 8.22
N GLU A 157 3.02 -11.12 7.89
CA GLU A 157 2.80 -12.19 8.85
C GLU A 157 4.12 -12.93 9.12
N ARG A 158 4.41 -13.27 10.39
CA ARG A 158 5.53 -14.13 10.77
C ARG A 158 5.19 -15.58 10.47
N GLY A 159 6.11 -16.29 9.82
CA GLY A 159 5.98 -17.72 9.54
C GLY A 159 7.28 -18.49 9.78
N PRO A 160 7.20 -19.83 9.91
CA PRO A 160 8.37 -20.69 10.13
C PRO A 160 9.36 -20.70 8.94
N GLY A 161 8.90 -20.32 7.74
CA GLY A 161 9.72 -20.19 6.53
C GLY A 161 10.10 -18.76 6.17
N GLY A 162 9.97 -17.80 7.09
CA GLY A 162 10.16 -16.37 6.84
C GLY A 162 8.87 -15.57 6.93
N HIS A 163 8.94 -14.29 6.55
CA HIS A 163 7.78 -13.39 6.58
C HIS A 163 7.04 -13.42 5.26
N ARG A 164 5.71 -13.42 5.34
CA ARG A 164 4.83 -13.41 4.17
C ARG A 164 4.09 -12.09 4.10
N LEU A 165 3.99 -11.51 2.89
CA LEU A 165 3.14 -10.36 2.65
C LEU A 165 1.66 -10.76 2.78
N GLY A 166 0.92 -9.98 3.55
CA GLY A 166 -0.50 -10.11 3.76
C GLY A 166 -0.89 -11.05 4.87
N VAL A 167 -2.10 -10.83 5.38
CA VAL A 167 -2.74 -11.65 6.42
C VAL A 167 -4.07 -12.17 5.87
N PRO A 168 -4.37 -13.47 5.99
CA PRO A 168 -5.69 -13.99 5.65
C PRO A 168 -6.78 -13.25 6.43
N LEU A 169 -7.86 -12.81 5.77
CA LEU A 169 -8.91 -12.04 6.43
C LEU A 169 -9.53 -12.78 7.61
N GLU A 170 -9.76 -14.09 7.48
CA GLU A 170 -10.32 -14.91 8.56
C GLU A 170 -9.42 -14.91 9.81
N THR A 171 -8.12 -15.13 9.62
CA THR A 171 -7.12 -15.07 10.70
C THR A 171 -7.06 -13.67 11.33
N ALA A 172 -7.08 -12.62 10.50
CA ALA A 172 -7.03 -11.24 10.96
C ALA A 172 -8.23 -10.85 11.83
N VAL A 173 -9.40 -11.35 11.49
CA VAL A 173 -10.62 -11.12 12.26
C VAL A 173 -10.68 -11.97 13.52
N GLY A 174 -10.19 -13.21 13.48
CA GLY A 174 -10.09 -14.11 14.63
C GLY A 174 -9.14 -13.63 15.73
N GLY A 175 -8.15 -12.80 15.36
CA GLY A 175 -7.29 -12.10 16.30
C GLY A 175 -5.92 -12.74 16.53
N ASP A 176 -5.68 -13.92 15.96
CA ASP A 176 -4.46 -14.71 16.07
C ASP A 176 -3.43 -14.34 14.99
N VAL A 177 -3.15 -13.05 14.84
CA VAL A 177 -2.17 -12.56 13.86
C VAL A 177 -0.83 -12.31 14.54
N GLN A 178 0.19 -13.06 14.10
CA GLN A 178 1.56 -12.79 14.47
C GLN A 178 2.20 -11.85 13.44
N MET A 179 2.04 -10.55 13.65
CA MET A 179 2.59 -9.53 12.76
C MET A 179 4.10 -9.35 12.95
N LEU A 180 4.83 -9.14 11.87
CA LEU A 180 6.13 -8.47 11.92
C LEU A 180 5.89 -7.02 12.36
N ASN A 181 6.68 -6.51 13.30
CA ASN A 181 6.52 -5.16 13.86
C ASN A 181 5.12 -4.92 14.49
N ASP A 182 4.55 -5.94 15.15
CA ASP A 182 3.22 -5.91 15.77
C ASP A 182 3.01 -4.77 16.79
N VAL A 183 4.08 -4.41 17.51
CA VAL A 183 4.10 -3.32 18.51
C VAL A 183 4.49 -1.95 17.93
N HIS A 184 4.74 -1.84 16.63
CA HIS A 184 5.14 -0.57 16.02
C HIS A 184 4.02 0.47 16.15
N GLU A 185 4.38 1.64 16.68
CA GLU A 185 3.48 2.77 16.83
C GLU A 185 3.45 3.63 15.56
N LEU A 186 2.23 3.87 15.04
CA LEU A 186 1.94 4.74 13.93
C LEU A 186 1.57 6.12 14.48
N ASP A 187 2.54 7.03 14.55
CA ASP A 187 2.41 8.33 15.20
C ASP A 187 1.25 9.16 14.65
N ASP A 188 1.05 9.21 13.33
CA ASP A 188 -0.06 9.98 12.74
C ASP A 188 -1.44 9.38 13.06
N LEU A 189 -1.48 8.15 13.58
CA LEU A 189 -2.70 7.48 14.02
C LEU A 189 -2.89 7.51 15.54
N ARG A 190 -1.91 8.03 16.30
CA ARG A 190 -1.93 8.10 17.77
C ARG A 190 -3.17 8.83 18.29
N ASP A 191 -3.45 10.00 17.74
CA ASP A 191 -4.56 10.86 18.17
C ASP A 191 -5.83 10.69 17.32
N LYS A 192 -5.78 9.89 16.27
CA LYS A 192 -6.94 9.69 15.38
C LYS A 192 -7.93 8.71 16.00
N LYS A 193 -9.14 9.21 16.27
CA LYS A 193 -10.26 8.40 16.81
C LYS A 193 -10.95 7.54 15.75
N SER A 194 -10.80 7.90 14.47
CA SER A 194 -11.40 7.16 13.37
C SER A 194 -10.64 7.34 12.07
N LEU A 195 -10.77 6.34 11.19
CA LEU A 195 -10.25 6.34 9.83
C LEU A 195 -11.34 5.83 8.89
N LYS A 196 -11.53 6.51 7.75
CA LYS A 196 -12.44 6.04 6.71
C LYS A 196 -11.69 5.10 5.75
N LEU A 197 -12.19 3.89 5.59
CA LEU A 197 -11.72 2.96 4.58
C LEU A 197 -12.59 3.12 3.33
N LYS A 198 -11.93 3.40 2.20
CA LYS A 198 -12.56 3.56 0.89
C LYS A 198 -12.40 2.25 0.11
N PHE A 199 -13.53 1.73 -0.36
CA PHE A 199 -13.59 0.50 -1.16
C PHE A 199 -13.99 0.87 -2.57
N ASN A 200 -13.23 0.37 -3.53
CA ASN A 200 -13.53 0.49 -4.95
C ASN A 200 -13.20 -0.85 -5.60
N TRP A 201 -14.03 -1.84 -5.33
CA TRP A 201 -13.87 -3.22 -5.77
C TRP A 201 -14.46 -3.37 -7.19
N PRO A 202 -13.82 -4.12 -8.11
CA PRO A 202 -14.31 -4.27 -9.49
C PRO A 202 -15.74 -4.81 -9.53
N ASN A 203 -16.61 -4.22 -10.36
CA ASN A 203 -18.03 -4.60 -10.49
C ASN A 203 -18.94 -4.27 -9.30
N TYR A 204 -18.44 -3.57 -8.27
CA TYR A 204 -19.25 -3.12 -7.13
C TYR A 204 -19.26 -1.59 -7.02
N PRO A 205 -20.35 -1.00 -6.49
CA PRO A 205 -20.37 0.43 -6.20
C PRO A 205 -19.28 0.80 -5.18
N SER A 206 -18.67 1.97 -5.37
CA SER A 206 -17.76 2.54 -4.38
C SER A 206 -18.45 2.63 -3.01
N SER A 207 -17.75 2.17 -1.97
CA SER A 207 -18.28 2.12 -0.61
C SER A 207 -17.29 2.71 0.39
N GLU A 208 -17.79 3.10 1.56
CA GLU A 208 -16.95 3.52 2.68
C GLU A 208 -17.35 2.81 3.97
N LYS A 209 -16.34 2.44 4.76
CA LYS A 209 -16.52 1.97 6.15
C LYS A 209 -15.67 2.81 7.08
N GLN A 210 -16.21 3.20 8.22
CA GLN A 210 -15.45 3.91 9.24
C GLN A 210 -14.97 2.92 10.30
N ILE A 211 -13.67 2.84 10.53
CA ILE A 211 -13.10 2.14 11.68
C ILE A 211 -12.94 3.14 12.84
N ARG A 212 -13.32 2.72 14.06
CA ARG A 212 -13.26 3.53 15.28
C ARG A 212 -12.60 2.73 16.38
N SER A 213 -11.56 3.29 16.98
CA SER A 213 -10.75 2.75 18.09
C SER A 213 -9.39 3.43 18.01
N PRO A 214 -8.60 3.48 19.10
CA PRO A 214 -7.16 3.68 18.96
C PRO A 214 -6.65 2.67 17.92
N MET A 215 -5.94 3.18 16.91
CA MET A 215 -5.41 2.40 15.78
C MET A 215 -3.91 2.68 15.61
N HIS A 216 -3.27 3.08 16.71
CA HIS A 216 -1.89 3.53 16.75
C HIS A 216 -0.90 2.38 16.72
N THR A 217 -1.32 1.11 16.84
CA THR A 217 -0.43 -0.04 16.63
C THR A 217 -0.77 -0.75 15.33
N LEU A 218 0.25 -1.29 14.68
CA LEU A 218 0.10 -2.03 13.42
C LEU A 218 -0.88 -3.20 13.55
N ASN A 219 -0.74 -4.01 14.61
CA ASN A 219 -1.63 -5.15 14.87
C ASN A 219 -3.10 -4.70 15.01
N ARG A 220 -3.36 -3.60 15.72
CA ARG A 220 -4.72 -3.09 15.89
C ARG A 220 -5.29 -2.58 14.56
N LEU A 221 -4.49 -1.88 13.77
CA LEU A 221 -4.88 -1.40 12.45
C LEU A 221 -5.25 -2.57 11.50
N VAL A 222 -4.46 -3.65 11.48
CA VAL A 222 -4.76 -4.88 10.72
C VAL A 222 -6.14 -5.43 11.09
N LYS A 223 -6.39 -5.65 12.38
CA LYS A 223 -7.66 -6.24 12.87
C LYS A 223 -8.88 -5.39 12.50
N LEU A 224 -8.78 -4.07 12.70
CA LEU A 224 -9.86 -3.14 12.37
C LEU A 224 -10.12 -3.10 10.86
N THR A 225 -9.05 -3.07 10.06
CA THR A 225 -9.15 -3.05 8.60
C THR A 225 -9.74 -4.35 8.08
N ALA A 226 -9.29 -5.51 8.58
CA ALA A 226 -9.84 -6.82 8.21
C ALA A 226 -11.32 -6.94 8.55
N GLY A 227 -11.74 -6.48 9.73
CA GLY A 227 -13.16 -6.44 10.11
C GLY A 227 -13.99 -5.57 9.17
N ALA A 228 -13.47 -4.40 8.77
CA ALA A 228 -14.15 -3.52 7.83
C ALA A 228 -14.23 -4.11 6.41
N VAL A 229 -13.18 -4.79 5.94
CA VAL A 229 -13.16 -5.49 4.64
C VAL A 229 -14.18 -6.64 4.65
N ARG A 230 -14.19 -7.47 5.69
CA ARG A 230 -15.18 -8.55 5.85
C ARG A 230 -16.61 -8.00 5.80
N ASN A 231 -16.89 -6.94 6.54
CA ASN A 231 -18.21 -6.32 6.54
C ASN A 231 -18.56 -5.71 5.18
N PHE A 232 -17.60 -5.10 4.48
CA PHE A 232 -17.81 -4.63 3.11
C PHE A 232 -18.18 -5.79 2.16
N MET A 233 -17.45 -6.91 2.22
CA MET A 233 -17.72 -8.07 1.38
C MET A 233 -19.11 -8.62 1.64
N HIS A 234 -19.47 -8.85 2.91
CA HIS A 234 -20.80 -9.34 3.30
C HIS A 234 -21.92 -8.39 2.86
N ASP A 235 -21.75 -7.07 3.01
CA ASP A 235 -22.75 -6.09 2.59
C ASP A 235 -22.88 -5.98 1.06
N SER A 236 -21.85 -6.39 0.33
CA SER A 236 -21.80 -6.31 -1.14
C SER A 236 -22.34 -7.57 -1.81
N GLU A 237 -22.55 -8.66 -1.07
CA GLU A 237 -23.18 -9.87 -1.61
C GLU A 237 -24.53 -9.52 -2.27
N GLY A 238 -24.68 -9.89 -3.54
CA GLY A 238 -25.88 -9.61 -4.34
C GLY A 238 -26.03 -8.17 -4.88
N HIS A 239 -25.12 -7.23 -4.57
CA HIS A 239 -25.21 -5.83 -5.00
C HIS A 239 -24.25 -5.50 -6.14
N LYS A 240 -24.35 -6.27 -7.23
CA LYS A 240 -23.49 -6.11 -8.41
C LYS A 240 -23.95 -4.91 -9.25
N LEU A 241 -23.00 -4.19 -9.84
CA LEU A 241 -23.29 -3.31 -10.95
C LEU A 241 -23.51 -4.17 -12.21
N ASP A 242 -24.48 -3.80 -13.05
CA ASP A 242 -24.63 -4.35 -14.41
C ASP A 242 -23.41 -3.92 -15.25
N SER A 243 -22.31 -4.64 -15.04
CA SER A 243 -21.01 -4.34 -15.59
C SER A 243 -20.69 -5.39 -16.66
N ALA A 244 -20.43 -4.92 -17.88
CA ALA A 244 -19.93 -5.76 -18.97
C ALA A 244 -18.46 -6.20 -18.77
N LEU A 245 -17.80 -5.79 -17.68
CA LEU A 245 -16.42 -6.16 -17.36
C LEU A 245 -16.39 -7.57 -16.74
N GLN A 246 -16.50 -8.56 -17.62
CA GLN A 246 -16.54 -10.00 -17.32
C GLN A 246 -15.23 -10.56 -16.73
N GLN A 247 -14.24 -9.71 -16.43
CA GLN A 247 -12.86 -10.13 -16.18
C GLN A 247 -12.55 -10.42 -14.70
N TRP A 248 -13.41 -10.00 -13.77
CA TRP A 248 -13.17 -10.16 -12.33
C TRP A 248 -14.23 -11.00 -11.63
N SER A 249 -13.76 -11.89 -10.77
CA SER A 249 -14.58 -12.77 -9.93
C SER A 249 -15.46 -11.95 -8.97
N ASP A 250 -16.72 -12.35 -8.89
CA ASP A 250 -17.70 -11.73 -8.03
C ASP A 250 -17.44 -12.04 -6.55
N ILE A 251 -17.83 -11.13 -5.64
CA ILE A 251 -17.91 -11.40 -4.20
C ILE A 251 -19.10 -12.32 -3.93
N GLY A 252 -18.83 -13.45 -3.29
CA GLY A 252 -19.84 -14.42 -2.88
C GLY A 252 -19.21 -15.75 -2.47
N THR A 253 -20.03 -16.80 -2.36
CA THR A 253 -19.62 -18.14 -1.86
C THR A 253 -19.72 -19.24 -2.92
N GLY A 254 -20.16 -18.90 -4.13
CA GLY A 254 -20.30 -19.82 -5.24
C GLY A 254 -18.96 -20.17 -5.92
N PRO A 255 -18.96 -21.17 -6.81
CA PRO A 255 -17.79 -21.49 -7.63
C PRO A 255 -17.39 -20.28 -8.48
N GLY A 256 -16.09 -19.95 -8.50
CA GLY A 256 -15.61 -18.78 -9.24
C GLY A 256 -15.70 -17.45 -8.49
N GLU A 257 -16.33 -17.43 -7.30
CA GLU A 257 -16.52 -16.23 -6.49
C GLU A 257 -15.40 -16.04 -5.45
N VAL A 258 -15.10 -14.80 -5.11
CA VAL A 258 -14.16 -14.39 -4.07
C VAL A 258 -14.91 -14.31 -2.74
N ASN A 259 -14.49 -15.12 -1.77
CA ASN A 259 -15.04 -15.10 -0.42
C ASN A 259 -13.98 -14.62 0.59
N VAL A 260 -14.41 -14.43 1.84
CA VAL A 260 -13.54 -13.94 2.92
C VAL A 260 -12.34 -14.87 3.16
N GLY A 261 -12.50 -16.17 2.99
CA GLY A 261 -11.45 -17.18 3.18
C GLY A 261 -10.36 -17.16 2.10
N THR A 262 -10.64 -16.61 0.91
CA THR A 262 -9.66 -16.54 -0.19
C THR A 262 -8.92 -15.22 -0.27
N VAL A 263 -9.25 -14.24 0.57
CA VAL A 263 -8.69 -12.88 0.51
C VAL A 263 -7.56 -12.67 1.52
N LEU A 264 -6.47 -12.08 1.03
CA LEU A 264 -5.40 -11.52 1.86
C LEU A 264 -5.56 -10.01 1.99
N LEU A 265 -5.41 -9.53 3.23
CA LEU A 265 -5.22 -8.12 3.52
C LEU A 265 -3.71 -7.82 3.51
N LEU A 266 -3.24 -7.17 2.45
CA LEU A 266 -1.81 -6.88 2.24
C LEU A 266 -1.32 -5.66 3.01
N GLY A 267 -2.19 -4.68 3.23
CA GLY A 267 -1.81 -3.39 3.78
C GLY A 267 -2.91 -2.34 3.68
N ILE A 268 -2.54 -1.08 3.93
CA ILE A 268 -3.36 0.09 3.60
C ILE A 268 -2.54 1.15 2.87
N HIS A 269 -3.20 1.93 2.01
CA HIS A 269 -2.63 3.11 1.37
C HIS A 269 -3.49 4.33 1.70
N PHE A 270 -2.89 5.37 2.30
CA PHE A 270 -3.62 6.60 2.59
C PHE A 270 -3.96 7.34 1.30
N VAL A 271 -5.19 7.87 1.24
CA VAL A 271 -5.70 8.65 0.11
C VAL A 271 -6.12 10.06 0.53
N SER A 272 -6.17 10.31 1.84
CA SER A 272 -6.20 11.61 2.50
C SER A 272 -5.84 11.45 3.97
N ASP A 273 -5.70 12.55 4.72
CA ASP A 273 -5.36 12.49 6.15
C ASP A 273 -6.37 11.68 6.99
N GLY A 274 -7.62 11.59 6.55
CA GLY A 274 -8.70 10.89 7.26
C GLY A 274 -9.21 9.65 6.54
N ALA A 275 -8.58 9.24 5.42
CA ALA A 275 -9.03 8.11 4.65
C ALA A 275 -7.89 7.27 4.08
N ALA A 276 -8.10 5.95 4.06
CA ALA A 276 -7.20 4.99 3.45
C ALA A 276 -7.97 3.99 2.60
N MET A 277 -7.25 3.28 1.73
CA MET A 277 -7.75 2.16 0.96
C MET A 277 -7.07 0.88 1.44
N PRO A 278 -7.81 -0.21 1.70
CA PRO A 278 -7.21 -1.50 1.94
C PRO A 278 -6.57 -2.01 0.64
N LEU A 279 -5.39 -2.61 0.77
CA LEU A 279 -4.68 -3.29 -0.32
C LEU A 279 -5.00 -4.78 -0.20
N LEU A 280 -5.62 -5.35 -1.23
CA LEU A 280 -6.19 -6.70 -1.16
C LEU A 280 -5.64 -7.58 -2.28
N ALA A 281 -5.50 -8.87 -1.99
CA ALA A 281 -5.28 -9.91 -2.98
C ALA A 281 -6.27 -11.06 -2.77
N THR A 282 -6.55 -11.81 -3.82
CA THR A 282 -7.35 -13.04 -3.76
C THR A 282 -6.52 -14.19 -4.31
N GLN A 283 -6.77 -15.38 -3.80
CA GLN A 283 -6.22 -16.60 -4.38
C GLN A 283 -6.65 -16.73 -5.84
N GLU A 284 -5.71 -17.12 -6.71
CA GLU A 284 -6.02 -17.49 -8.09
C GLU A 284 -6.83 -18.79 -8.07
N GLN A 285 -7.98 -18.76 -8.75
CA GLN A 285 -8.80 -19.95 -8.93
C GLN A 285 -8.33 -20.65 -10.20
N GLU A 286 -7.94 -21.92 -10.08
CA GLU A 286 -7.65 -22.81 -11.21
C GLU A 286 -8.92 -23.17 -11.99
#